data_AF-A0A7Y3HGK5-F1
#
_entry.id   AF-A0A7Y3HGK5-F1
#
_cell.length_a   1.000
_cell.length_b   1.000
_cell.length_c   1.000
_cell.angle_alpha   90.00
_cell.angle_beta   90.00
_cell.angle_gamma   90.00
#
_symmetry.space_group_name_H-M   'P 1'
#
loop_
_entity.id
_entity.type
_entity.pdbx_description
1 polymer ?
#
loop_
_entity_poly.entity_id
_entity_poly.type
_entity_poly.pdbx_seq_one_letter_code
_entity_poly.pdbx_strand_id
1 'polypeptide(L)'
;MPNVKEIPDLITESLDLSKQYLKQETVEPAKRLGKAAGLGVAAAMLFGLATFLGGVAVNRWMIRLLPDGRAWSGLAYVLSAILLVAIAGLIMYLGRRGYEDPGSIKDVIPSRTAEDEE
;
A
#
# COMPACT_ATOMS: atom_id res chain seq x y z
N MET A 1 -14.22 27.89 -48.71
CA MET A 1 -12.95 28.37 -48.14
C MET A 1 -13.25 28.76 -46.70
N PRO A 2 -12.61 28.14 -45.70
CA PRO A 2 -12.88 28.46 -44.29
C PRO A 2 -12.51 29.93 -44.01
N ASN A 3 -13.31 30.58 -43.18
CA ASN A 3 -13.26 32.01 -42.93
C ASN A 3 -12.04 32.34 -42.05
N VAL A 4 -11.19 33.29 -42.47
CA VAL A 4 -9.91 33.60 -41.80
C VAL A 4 -10.08 34.04 -40.34
N LYS A 5 -11.30 34.46 -39.96
CA LYS A 5 -11.69 34.78 -38.58
C LYS A 5 -11.87 33.55 -37.66
N GLU A 6 -12.02 32.35 -38.20
CA GLU A 6 -12.24 31.11 -37.41
C GLU A 6 -10.92 30.43 -37.01
N ILE A 7 -9.80 30.82 -37.62
CA ILE A 7 -8.46 30.30 -37.28
C ILE A 7 -8.12 30.50 -35.79
N PRO A 8 -8.30 31.69 -35.19
CA PRO A 8 -8.06 31.86 -33.75
C PRO A 8 -9.04 31.08 -32.87
N ASP A 9 -10.30 30.93 -33.27
CA ASP A 9 -11.28 30.13 -32.52
C ASP A 9 -10.91 28.64 -32.52
N LEU A 10 -10.52 28.09 -33.66
CA LEU A 10 -10.07 26.69 -33.79
C LEU A 10 -8.80 26.39 -32.97
N ILE A 11 -7.87 27.34 -32.90
CA ILE A 11 -6.67 27.22 -32.05
C ILE A 11 -7.06 27.24 -30.56
N THR A 12 -8.01 28.08 -30.19
CA THR A 12 -8.49 28.18 -28.81
C THR A 12 -9.23 26.92 -28.39
N GLU A 13 -10.04 26.35 -29.28
CA GLU A 13 -10.76 25.10 -29.08
C GLU A 13 -9.81 23.90 -28.98
N SER A 14 -8.78 23.81 -29.84
CA SER A 14 -7.75 22.77 -29.74
C SER A 14 -6.93 22.87 -28.44
N LEU A 15 -6.62 24.10 -28.00
CA LEU A 15 -5.95 24.34 -26.72
C LEU A 15 -6.83 23.95 -25.53
N ASP A 16 -8.13 24.22 -25.59
CA ASP A 16 -9.05 23.87 -24.51
C ASP A 16 -9.25 22.36 -24.41
N LEU A 17 -9.42 21.67 -25.54
CA LEU A 17 -9.44 20.20 -25.61
C LEU A 17 -8.15 19.58 -25.06
N SER A 18 -6.98 20.12 -25.46
CA SER A 18 -5.68 19.64 -24.96
C SER A 18 -5.54 19.80 -23.44
N LYS A 19 -6.02 20.93 -22.89
CA LYS A 19 -6.04 21.16 -21.44
C LYS A 19 -6.99 20.22 -20.71
N GLN A 20 -8.17 19.94 -21.27
CA GLN A 20 -9.12 19.01 -20.69
C GLN A 20 -8.58 17.58 -20.65
N TYR A 21 -7.92 17.14 -21.73
CA TYR A 21 -7.24 15.84 -21.78
C TYR A 21 -6.13 15.73 -20.74
N LEU A 22 -5.22 16.72 -20.68
CA LEU A 22 -4.18 16.74 -19.67
C LEU A 22 -4.78 16.68 -18.26
N LYS A 23 -5.85 17.42 -17.99
CA LYS A 23 -6.50 17.39 -16.68
C LYS A 23 -7.09 16.02 -16.33
N GLN A 24 -7.68 15.32 -17.29
CA GLN A 24 -8.19 13.95 -17.09
C GLN A 24 -7.05 12.94 -16.93
N GLU A 25 -6.04 12.99 -17.78
CA GLU A 25 -4.94 12.02 -17.81
C GLU A 25 -3.86 12.25 -16.76
N THR A 26 -3.76 13.44 -16.15
CA THR A 26 -2.73 13.71 -15.13
C THR A 26 -3.30 14.04 -13.76
N VAL A 27 -4.31 14.90 -13.63
CA VAL A 27 -4.72 15.40 -12.31
C VAL A 27 -5.46 14.32 -11.52
N GLU A 28 -6.35 13.57 -12.18
CA GLU A 28 -7.09 12.49 -11.53
C GLU A 28 -6.19 11.30 -11.12
N PRO A 29 -5.29 10.79 -11.99
CA PRO A 29 -4.35 9.75 -11.58
C PRO A 29 -3.31 10.25 -10.57
N ALA A 30 -2.81 11.49 -10.67
CA ALA A 30 -1.90 12.05 -9.66
C ALA A 30 -2.57 12.16 -8.28
N LYS A 31 -3.85 12.51 -8.21
CA LYS A 31 -4.61 12.56 -6.96
C LYS A 31 -4.80 11.16 -6.36
N ARG A 32 -5.07 10.15 -7.19
CA ARG A 32 -5.19 8.75 -6.75
C ARG A 32 -3.85 8.19 -6.27
N LEU A 33 -2.77 8.45 -7.01
CA LEU A 33 -1.39 8.09 -6.64
C LEU A 33 -0.96 8.78 -5.34
N GLY A 34 -1.22 10.08 -5.19
CA GLY A 34 -0.90 10.83 -3.98
C GLY A 34 -1.63 10.28 -2.75
N LYS A 35 -2.90 9.89 -2.89
CA LYS A 35 -3.67 9.28 -1.80
C LYS A 35 -3.13 7.89 -1.43
N ALA A 36 -2.84 7.05 -2.43
CA ALA A 36 -2.28 5.72 -2.21
C ALA A 36 -0.88 5.77 -1.61
N ALA A 37 0.00 6.62 -2.15
CA ALA A 37 1.34 6.86 -1.62
C ALA A 37 1.30 7.44 -0.20
N GLY A 38 0.41 8.41 0.05
CA GLY A 38 0.22 8.98 1.38
C GLY A 38 -0.21 7.93 2.42
N LEU A 39 -1.18 7.08 2.08
CA LEU A 39 -1.60 5.96 2.94
C LEU A 39 -0.48 4.93 3.12
N GLY A 40 0.28 4.63 2.06
CA GLY A 40 1.42 3.71 2.13
C GLY A 40 2.53 4.21 3.05
N VAL A 41 2.89 5.49 2.96
CA VAL A 41 3.89 6.13 3.83
C VAL A 41 3.39 6.16 5.28
N ALA A 42 2.14 6.54 5.51
CA ALA A 42 1.56 6.56 6.85
C ALA A 42 1.52 5.15 7.47
N ALA A 43 1.13 4.13 6.69
CA ALA A 43 1.15 2.75 7.13
C ALA A 43 2.57 2.28 7.44
N ALA A 44 3.54 2.55 6.56
CA ALA A 44 4.95 2.20 6.79
C ALA A 44 5.49 2.83 8.08
N MET A 45 5.15 4.10 8.34
CA MET A 45 5.55 4.80 9.57
C MET A 45 4.94 4.15 10.82
N LEU A 46 3.64 3.84 10.79
CA LEU A 46 2.95 3.16 11.90
C LEU A 46 3.51 1.76 12.15
N PHE A 47 3.74 0.98 11.09
CA PHE A 47 4.33 -0.37 11.19
C PHE A 47 5.78 -0.33 11.68
N GLY A 48 6.57 0.65 11.23
CA GLY A 48 7.93 0.87 11.73
C GLY A 48 7.93 1.15 13.23
N LEU A 49 7.03 2.04 13.68
CA LEU A 49 6.87 2.36 15.10
C LEU A 49 6.43 1.13 15.92
N ALA A 50 5.43 0.40 15.44
CA ALA A 50 4.94 -0.81 16.07
C ALA A 50 6.03 -1.88 16.20
N THR A 51 6.83 -2.07 15.14
CA THR A 51 7.95 -3.03 15.13
C THR A 51 9.03 -2.62 16.13
N PHE A 52 9.37 -1.33 16.19
CA PHE A 52 10.36 -0.80 17.14
C PHE A 52 9.91 -1.01 18.60
N LEU A 53 8.70 -0.56 18.95
CA LEU A 53 8.18 -0.72 20.31
C LEU A 53 7.98 -2.20 20.65
N GLY A 54 7.49 -3.00 19.70
CA GLY A 54 7.33 -4.44 19.85
C GLY A 54 8.66 -5.14 20.13
N GLY A 55 9.73 -4.77 19.41
CA GLY A 55 11.07 -5.29 19.65
C GLY A 55 11.59 -5.01 21.05
N VAL A 56 11.41 -3.76 21.54
CA VAL A 56 11.78 -3.39 22.91
C VAL A 56 10.97 -4.17 23.93
N ALA A 57 9.65 -4.31 23.73
CA ALA A 57 8.78 -5.04 24.63
C ALA A 57 9.15 -6.52 24.71
N VAL A 58 9.33 -7.20 23.57
CA VAL A 58 9.78 -8.60 23.49
C VAL A 58 11.11 -8.77 24.21
N ASN A 59 12.07 -7.89 23.96
CA ASN A 59 13.38 -7.99 24.59
C ASN A 59 13.29 -7.82 26.12
N ARG A 60 12.49 -6.86 26.60
CA ARG A 60 12.25 -6.64 28.03
C ARG A 60 11.58 -7.86 28.68
N TRP A 61 10.64 -8.48 27.97
CA TRP A 61 9.92 -9.66 28.45
C TRP A 61 10.87 -10.87 28.54
N MET A 62 11.71 -11.08 27.52
CA MET A 62 12.69 -12.16 27.48
C MET A 62 13.70 -12.07 28.61
N ILE A 63 14.23 -10.88 28.90
CA ILE A 63 15.18 -10.67 30.00
C ILE A 63 14.56 -11.01 31.37
N ARG A 64 13.25 -10.78 31.55
CA ARG A 64 12.54 -11.14 32.80
C ARG A 64 12.28 -12.63 32.95
N LEU A 65 12.19 -13.37 31.84
CA LEU A 65 11.94 -14.82 31.85
C LEU A 65 13.21 -15.62 32.17
N LEU A 66 14.40 -15.06 31.93
CA LEU A 66 15.67 -15.73 32.15
C LEU A 66 16.26 -15.38 33.54
N PRO A 67 16.98 -16.32 34.20
CA PRO A 67 17.66 -16.06 35.47
C PRO A 67 18.71 -14.96 35.35
N ASP A 68 18.93 -14.22 36.44
CA ASP A 68 19.94 -13.17 36.50
C ASP A 68 21.34 -13.74 36.25
N GLY A 69 22.01 -13.27 35.20
CA GLY A 69 23.36 -13.68 34.86
C GLY A 69 23.83 -13.16 33.50
N ARG A 70 25.10 -12.74 33.42
CA ARG A 70 25.68 -12.08 32.23
C ARG A 70 25.57 -12.93 30.95
N ALA A 71 25.66 -14.27 31.09
CA ALA A 71 25.50 -15.22 29.99
C ALA A 71 24.02 -15.38 29.54
N TRP A 72 23.09 -15.37 30.48
CA TRP A 72 21.65 -15.51 30.22
C TRP A 72 21.07 -14.25 29.55
N SER A 73 21.55 -13.06 29.93
CA SER A 73 21.19 -11.82 29.24
C SER A 73 21.65 -11.82 27.78
N GLY A 74 22.86 -12.32 27.50
CA GLY A 74 23.38 -12.51 26.15
C GLY A 74 22.48 -13.43 25.32
N LEU A 75 22.08 -14.57 25.89
CA LEU A 75 21.18 -15.52 25.24
C LEU A 75 19.79 -14.93 24.98
N ALA A 76 19.26 -14.10 25.88
CA ALA A 76 17.99 -13.40 25.70
C ALA A 76 18.00 -12.47 24.48
N TYR A 77 19.11 -11.76 24.22
CA TYR A 77 19.23 -10.90 23.04
C TYR A 77 19.27 -11.71 21.74
N VAL A 78 19.96 -12.85 21.72
CA VAL A 78 20.01 -13.72 20.53
C VAL A 78 18.63 -14.33 20.26
N LEU A 79 17.96 -14.83 21.30
CA LEU A 79 16.60 -15.36 21.20
C LEU A 79 15.60 -14.29 20.74
N SER A 80 15.73 -13.04 21.21
CA SER A 80 14.81 -11.97 20.83
C SER A 80 15.01 -11.57 19.37
N ALA A 81 16.26 -11.54 18.90
CA ALA A 81 16.56 -11.33 17.49
C ALA A 81 15.96 -12.45 16.61
N ILE A 82 16.13 -13.72 16.98
CA ILE A 82 15.57 -14.86 16.24
C ILE A 82 14.04 -14.79 16.21
N LEU A 83 13.42 -14.50 17.36
CA LEU A 83 11.96 -14.39 17.46
C LEU A 83 11.42 -13.26 16.58
N LEU A 84 12.08 -12.11 16.56
CA LEU A 84 11.67 -10.99 15.70
C LEU A 84 11.80 -11.32 14.21
N VAL A 85 12.88 -12.01 13.81
CA VAL A 85 13.04 -12.50 12.43
C VAL A 85 11.94 -13.50 12.07
N ALA A 86 11.60 -14.43 12.99
CA ALA A 86 10.54 -15.40 12.77
C ALA A 86 9.17 -14.73 12.60
N ILE A 87 8.85 -13.72 13.44
CA ILE A 87 7.61 -12.96 13.33
C ILE A 87 7.56 -12.18 12.02
N ALA A 88 8.65 -11.49 11.65
CA ALA A 88 8.72 -10.76 10.38
C ALA A 88 8.54 -11.70 9.18
N GLY A 89 9.20 -12.86 9.19
CA GLY A 89 9.04 -13.90 8.18
C GLY A 89 7.62 -14.45 8.10
N LEU A 90 6.96 -14.65 9.25
CA LEU A 90 5.57 -15.09 9.32
C LEU A 90 4.61 -14.06 8.74
N ILE A 91 4.79 -12.77 9.07
CA ILE A 91 3.99 -11.69 8.51
C ILE A 91 4.14 -11.63 6.98
N MET A 92 5.38 -11.75 6.48
CA MET A 92 5.64 -11.78 5.04
C MET A 92 5.00 -12.99 4.37
N TYR A 93 5.06 -14.16 5.00
CA TYR A 93 4.43 -15.38 4.51
C TYR A 93 2.90 -15.26 4.46
N LEU A 94 2.27 -14.72 5.52
CA LEU A 94 0.82 -14.48 5.58
C LEU A 94 0.38 -13.43 4.55
N GLY A 95 1.15 -12.35 4.40
CA GLY A 95 0.90 -11.32 3.39
C GLY A 95 0.94 -11.86 1.97
N ARG A 96 1.91 -12.73 1.66
CA ARG A 96 2.03 -13.37 0.34
C ARG A 96 0.81 -14.24 0.01
N ARG A 97 0.31 -14.99 1.00
CA ARG A 97 -0.83 -15.89 0.84
C ARG A 97 -2.12 -15.17 0.42
N GLY A 98 -2.29 -13.91 0.81
CA GLY A 98 -3.44 -13.09 0.42
C GLY A 98 -3.44 -12.61 -1.04
N TYR A 99 -2.30 -12.65 -1.73
CA TYR A 99 -2.19 -12.27 -3.14
C TYR A 99 -2.30 -13.46 -4.10
N GLU A 100 -2.06 -14.69 -3.61
CA GLU A 100 -2.14 -15.92 -4.40
C GLU A 100 -3.59 -16.39 -4.67
N ASP A 101 -4.61 -15.72 -4.09
CA ASP A 101 -6.02 -16.11 -4.21
C ASP A 101 -6.95 -14.99 -4.77
N PRO A 102 -6.76 -14.54 -6.03
CA PRO A 102 -7.63 -13.54 -6.67
C PRO A 102 -9.02 -14.09 -7.08
N GLY A 103 -9.32 -15.37 -6.82
CA GLY A 103 -10.60 -16.00 -7.16
C GLY A 103 -11.76 -15.53 -6.28
N SER A 104 -11.51 -15.23 -5.01
CA SER A 104 -12.58 -14.94 -4.03
C SER A 104 -13.36 -13.64 -4.31
N ILE A 105 -12.76 -12.65 -4.99
CA ILE A 105 -13.48 -11.39 -5.32
C ILE A 105 -14.48 -11.59 -6.46
N LYS A 106 -14.25 -12.56 -7.36
CA LYS A 106 -15.17 -12.85 -8.47
C LYS A 106 -16.44 -13.56 -8.01
N ASP A 107 -16.38 -14.27 -6.88
CA ASP A 107 -17.52 -14.98 -6.30
C ASP A 107 -18.44 -14.05 -5.48
N VAL A 108 -17.98 -12.86 -5.11
CA VAL A 108 -18.71 -11.91 -4.25
C VAL A 108 -19.47 -10.85 -5.06
N ILE A 109 -19.03 -10.57 -6.30
CA ILE A 109 -19.77 -9.69 -7.20
C ILE A 109 -20.33 -10.55 -8.34
N PRO A 110 -21.59 -11.03 -8.25
CA PRO A 110 -22.25 -11.56 -9.43
C PRO A 110 -22.30 -10.42 -10.43
N SER A 111 -21.50 -10.53 -11.50
CA SER A 111 -21.65 -9.69 -12.66
C SER A 111 -23.09 -9.85 -13.12
N ARG A 112 -23.90 -8.81 -12.93
CA ARG A 112 -25.23 -8.69 -13.51
C ARG A 112 -25.06 -8.91 -15.02
N THR A 113 -25.38 -10.12 -15.45
CA THR A 113 -25.42 -10.50 -16.86
C THR A 113 -26.45 -9.62 -17.51
N ALA A 114 -25.99 -8.79 -18.45
CA ALA A 114 -26.83 -8.02 -19.33
C ALA A 114 -27.45 -8.96 -20.39
N GLU A 115 -28.26 -9.92 -19.95
CA GLU A 115 -28.98 -10.87 -20.82
C GLU A 115 -30.49 -10.92 -20.52
N ASP A 116 -31.01 -9.95 -19.78
CA ASP A 116 -32.44 -9.87 -19.41
C ASP A 116 -33.23 -8.91 -20.33
N GLU A 117 -32.66 -8.49 -21.46
CA GLU A 117 -33.30 -7.62 -22.45
C GLU A 117 -33.34 -8.31 -23.84
N GLU A 118 -34.08 -9.42 -23.95
CA GLU A 118 -34.69 -9.87 -25.22
C GLU A 118 -36.13 -10.32 -25.00
#